data_AF-U5D8D4-F1
#
_entry.id   AF-U5D8D4-F1
#
_cell.length_a   1.000
_cell.length_b   1.000
_cell.length_c   1.000
_cell.angle_alpha   90.00
_cell.angle_beta   90.00
_cell.angle_gamma   90.00
#
_symmetry.space_group_name_H-M   'P 1'
#
loop_
_entity.id
_entity.type
_entity.pdbx_description
1 polymer ?
#
loop_
_entity_poly.entity_id
_entity_poly.type
_entity_poly.pdbx_seq_one_letter_code
_entity_poly.pdbx_strand_id
1 'polypeptide(L)'
;MEQKKQRISEIKTGLDEAEALIRKMDLEARSLQPSVKAILLAKLREYKSDLNNLKSESKRISSAKVGQAARDELLESGMADTLMVRCQYSIFSS
;
A
#
# COMPACT_ATOMS: atom_id res chain seq x y z
N MET A 1 -14.76 5.19 4.07
CA MET A 1 -13.31 5.09 4.41
C MET A 1 -12.92 3.67 4.84
N GLU A 2 -13.74 2.98 5.65
CA GLU A 2 -13.39 1.71 6.29
C GLU A 2 -13.17 0.53 5.33
N GLN A 3 -14.08 0.29 4.38
CA GLN A 3 -13.90 -0.77 3.37
C GLN A 3 -12.61 -0.63 2.55
N LYS A 4 -12.17 0.61 2.27
CA LYS A 4 -10.93 0.86 1.53
C LYS A 4 -9.69 0.62 2.38
N LYS A 5 -9.74 0.87 3.70
CA LYS A 5 -8.66 0.51 4.64
C LYS A 5 -8.55 -1.01 4.77
N GLN A 6 -9.70 -1.68 4.88
CA GLN A 6 -9.78 -3.14 4.93
C GLN A 6 -9.15 -3.80 3.70
N ARG A 7 -9.50 -3.34 2.48
CA ARG A 7 -8.89 -3.85 1.23
C ARG A 7 -7.37 -3.66 1.18
N ILE A 8 -6.84 -2.56 1.71
CA ILE A 8 -5.38 -2.34 1.75
C ILE A 8 -4.72 -3.33 2.72
N SER A 9 -5.35 -3.62 3.85
CA SER A 9 -4.89 -4.65 4.78
C SER A 9 -4.87 -6.04 4.13
N GLU A 10 -5.94 -6.40 3.43
CA GLU A 10 -6.05 -7.68 2.72
C GLU A 10 -4.98 -7.83 1.63
N ILE A 11 -4.73 -6.77 0.85
CA ILE A 11 -3.64 -6.75 -0.14
C ILE A 11 -2.30 -6.98 0.55
N LYS A 12 -2.04 -6.32 1.68
CA LYS A 12 -0.78 -6.50 2.42
C LYS A 12 -0.62 -7.93 2.91
N THR A 13 -1.65 -8.49 3.55
CA THR A 13 -1.64 -9.88 4.01
C THR A 13 -1.39 -10.84 2.86
N GLY A 14 -2.08 -10.68 1.73
CA GLY A 14 -1.88 -11.53 0.55
C GLY A 14 -0.47 -11.42 -0.04
N LEU A 15 0.13 -10.23 -0.04
CA LEU A 15 1.52 -10.03 -0.50
C LEU A 15 2.54 -10.71 0.43
N ASP A 16 2.28 -10.72 1.73
CA ASP A 16 3.13 -11.39 2.73
C ASP A 16 3.00 -12.91 2.64
N GLU A 17 1.78 -13.43 2.46
CA GLU A 17 1.51 -14.85 2.21
C GLU A 17 2.15 -15.34 0.91
N ALA A 18 2.05 -14.57 -0.17
CA ALA A 18 2.69 -14.89 -1.45
C ALA A 18 4.21 -14.95 -1.31
N GLU A 19 4.82 -14.03 -0.54
CA GLU A 19 6.26 -14.08 -0.27
C GLU A 19 6.65 -15.35 0.49
N ALA A 20 5.88 -15.72 1.53
CA ALA A 20 6.12 -16.93 2.30
C ALA A 20 6.02 -18.19 1.42
N LEU A 21 5.03 -18.23 0.53
CA LEU A 21 4.84 -19.33 -0.41
C LEU A 21 6.01 -19.45 -1.40
N ILE A 22 6.45 -18.33 -2.01
CA ILE A 22 7.62 -18.33 -2.91
C ILE A 22 8.87 -18.84 -2.19
N ARG A 23 9.09 -18.43 -0.93
CA ARG A 23 10.22 -18.92 -0.12
C ARG A 23 10.12 -20.43 0.13
N LYS A 24 8.93 -20.93 0.44
CA LYS A 24 8.70 -22.37 0.63
C LYS A 24 8.97 -23.16 -0.66
N MET A 25 8.47 -22.68 -1.79
CA MET A 25 8.70 -23.31 -3.10
C MET A 25 10.19 -23.33 -3.47
N ASP A 26 10.95 -22.27 -3.16
CA ASP A 26 12.40 -22.22 -3.40
C ASP A 26 13.14 -23.29 -2.59
N LEU A 27 12.75 -23.49 -1.32
CA LEU A 27 13.33 -24.54 -0.47
C LEU A 27 13.01 -25.94 -1.01
N GLU A 28 11.76 -26.19 -1.39
CA GLU A 28 11.32 -27.48 -1.93
C GLU A 28 11.99 -27.80 -3.26
N ALA A 29 12.13 -26.80 -4.14
CA ALA A 29 12.77 -26.97 -5.45
C ALA A 29 14.24 -27.41 -5.36
N ARG A 30 14.94 -27.12 -4.24
CA ARG A 30 16.35 -27.50 -4.06
C ARG A 30 16.57 -29.00 -3.98
N SER A 31 15.55 -29.75 -3.55
CA SER A 31 15.57 -31.21 -3.38
C SER A 31 15.20 -31.98 -4.65
N LEU A 32 14.80 -31.28 -5.71
CA LEU A 32 14.40 -31.88 -6.97
C LEU A 32 15.59 -32.20 -7.88
N GLN A 33 15.35 -33.06 -8.87
CA GLN A 33 16.33 -33.38 -9.91
C GLN A 33 16.77 -32.11 -10.68
N PRO A 34 18.03 -32.04 -11.16
CA PRO A 34 18.60 -30.82 -11.74
C PRO A 34 17.78 -30.19 -12.88
N SER A 35 17.21 -31.02 -13.77
CA SER A 35 16.40 -30.55 -14.91
C SER A 35 15.12 -29.86 -14.47
N VAL A 36 14.37 -30.49 -13.56
CA VAL A 36 13.11 -29.95 -13.02
C VAL A 36 13.40 -28.73 -12.13
N LYS A 37 14.43 -28.81 -11.29
CA LYS A 37 14.89 -27.71 -10.43
C LYS A 37 15.19 -26.45 -11.25
N ALA A 38 15.93 -26.57 -12.34
CA ALA A 38 16.30 -25.43 -13.17
C ALA A 38 15.07 -24.68 -13.73
N ILE A 39 14.08 -25.42 -14.22
CA ILE A 39 12.83 -24.85 -14.78
C ILE A 39 12.03 -24.13 -13.68
N LEU A 40 11.88 -24.77 -12.51
CA LEU A 40 11.11 -24.18 -11.42
C LEU A 40 11.79 -22.95 -10.80
N LEU A 41 13.12 -22.97 -10.66
CA LEU A 41 13.88 -21.81 -10.20
C LEU A 41 13.85 -20.63 -11.19
N ALA A 42 13.67 -20.87 -12.49
CA ALA A 42 13.42 -19.80 -13.45
C ALA A 42 12.06 -19.13 -13.18
N LYS A 43 10.99 -19.92 -13.05
CA LYS A 43 9.65 -19.40 -12.72
C LYS A 43 9.60 -18.67 -11.37
N LEU A 44 10.28 -19.19 -10.35
CA LEU A 44 10.34 -18.55 -9.04
C LEU A 44 11.05 -17.18 -9.07
N ARG A 45 12.03 -17.00 -9.97
CA ARG A 45 12.67 -15.69 -10.18
C ARG A 45 11.71 -14.69 -10.81
N GLU A 46 10.92 -15.11 -11.79
CA GLU A 46 9.87 -14.29 -12.40
C GLU A 46 8.83 -13.87 -11.35
N TYR A 47 8.26 -14.83 -10.61
CA TYR A 47 7.28 -14.54 -9.56
C TYR A 47 7.83 -13.62 -8.47
N LYS A 48 9.10 -13.75 -8.10
CA LYS A 48 9.73 -12.84 -7.14
C LYS A 48 9.84 -11.42 -7.70
N SER A 49 10.16 -11.27 -8.98
CA SER A 49 10.22 -9.97 -9.66
C SER A 49 8.84 -9.31 -9.71
N ASP A 50 7.82 -10.08 -10.12
CA ASP A 50 6.43 -9.59 -10.19
C ASP A 50 5.91 -9.21 -8.81
N LEU A 51 6.21 -10.00 -7.78
CA LEU A 51 5.83 -9.68 -6.40
C LEU A 51 6.49 -8.39 -5.90
N ASN A 52 7.77 -8.16 -6.25
CA ASN A 52 8.45 -6.92 -5.90
C ASN A 52 7.80 -5.70 -6.58
N ASN A 53 7.39 -5.85 -7.83
CA ASN A 53 6.63 -4.82 -8.55
C ASN A 53 5.27 -4.58 -7.87
N LEU A 54 4.51 -5.62 -7.52
CA LEU A 54 3.24 -5.46 -6.83
C LEU A 54 3.40 -4.77 -5.45
N LYS A 55 4.47 -5.08 -4.72
CA LYS A 55 4.78 -4.40 -3.45
C LYS A 55 5.13 -2.93 -3.64
N SER A 56 5.87 -2.56 -4.67
CA SER A 56 6.19 -1.15 -4.96
C SER A 56 4.93 -0.38 -5.36
N GLU A 57 4.10 -0.96 -6.22
CA GLU A 57 2.82 -0.38 -6.63
C GLU A 57 1.86 -0.22 -5.44
N SER A 58 1.74 -1.23 -4.59
CA SER A 58 0.92 -1.16 -3.36
C SER A 58 1.40 -0.07 -2.41
N LYS A 59 2.71 0.12 -2.24
CA LYS A 59 3.28 1.21 -1.44
C LYS A 59 2.94 2.58 -2.04
N ARG A 60 3.05 2.72 -3.37
CA ARG A 60 2.74 3.98 -4.08
C ARG A 60 1.28 4.39 -3.92
N ILE A 61 0.35 3.44 -4.01
CA ILE A 61 -1.08 3.69 -3.79
C ILE A 61 -1.33 4.12 -2.34
N SER A 62 -0.66 3.48 -1.38
CA SER A 62 -0.79 3.84 0.03
C SER A 62 -0.18 5.21 0.34
N SER A 63 0.98 5.55 -0.23
CA SER A 63 1.65 6.85 0.02
C SER A 63 0.93 8.01 -0.66
N ALA A 64 0.45 7.82 -1.90
CA ALA A 64 -0.39 8.81 -2.58
C ALA A 64 -1.65 9.14 -1.76
N LYS A 65 -2.23 8.13 -1.09
CA LYS A 65 -3.37 8.32 -0.18
C LYS A 65 -3.01 9.13 1.07
N VAL A 66 -1.85 8.89 1.68
CA VAL A 66 -1.37 9.69 2.82
C VAL A 66 -1.17 11.14 2.40
N GLY A 67 -0.59 11.37 1.21
CA GLY A 67 -0.44 12.71 0.66
C GLY A 67 -1.77 13.42 0.37
N GLN A 68 -2.77 12.70 -0.12
CA GLN A 68 -4.12 13.24 -0.33
C GLN A 68 -4.80 13.60 1.00
N ALA A 69 -4.76 12.69 1.98
CA ALA A 69 -5.37 12.92 3.29
C ALA A 69 -4.75 14.13 4.01
N ALA A 70 -3.42 14.26 3.98
CA ALA A 70 -2.73 15.42 4.56
C ALA A 70 -3.09 16.74 3.86
N ARG A 71 -3.35 16.71 2.55
CA ARG A 71 -3.83 17.89 1.81
C ARG A 71 -5.26 18.25 2.19
N ASP A 72 -6.15 17.27 2.29
CA ASP A 72 -7.55 17.51 2.64
C ASP A 72 -7.67 18.06 4.08
N GLU A 73 -6.90 17.52 5.04
CA GLU A 73 -6.83 18.06 6.42
C GLU A 73 -6.32 19.50 6.47
N LEU A 74 -5.29 19.85 5.68
CA LEU A 74 -4.77 21.22 5.60
C LEU A 74 -5.78 22.20 4.98
N LEU A 75 -6.54 21.74 3.97
CA LEU A 75 -7.60 22.55 3.36
C LEU A 75 -8.75 22.79 4.34
N GLU A 76 -9.16 21.76 5.09
CA GLU A 76 -10.23 21.86 6.09
C GLU A 76 -9.86 22.81 7.23
N SER A 77 -8.62 22.74 7.75
CA SER A 77 -8.15 23.66 8.80
C SER A 77 -8.14 25.11 8.32
N GLY A 78 -7.69 25.37 7.09
CA GLY A 78 -7.68 26.72 6.51
C GLY A 78 -9.08 27.30 6.29
N MET A 79 -10.06 26.46 5.94
CA MET A 79 -11.46 26.89 5.83
C MET A 79 -12.08 27.19 7.21
N ALA A 80 -11.78 26.38 8.23
CA ALA A 80 -12.23 26.60 9.60
C ALA A 80 -11.70 27.93 10.16
N ASP A 81 -10.40 28.21 9.95
CA ASP A 81 -9.78 29.48 10.35
C ASP A 81 -10.46 30.68 9.65
N THR A 82 -10.75 30.57 8.35
CA THR A 82 -11.42 31.63 7.59
C THR A 82 -12.85 31.87 8.07
N LEU A 83 -13.57 30.82 8.49
CA LEU A 83 -14.92 30.93 9.03
C LEU A 83 -14.90 31.54 10.43
N MET A 84 -13.93 31.16 11.27
CA MET A 84 -13.73 31.70 12.61
C MET A 84 -13.41 33.20 12.57
N VAL A 85 -12.52 33.63 11.67
CA VAL A 85 -12.18 35.05 11.48
C VAL A 85 -13.40 35.86 11.06
N ARG A 86 -14.25 35.33 10.17
CA ARG A 86 -15.50 35.98 9.74
C ARG A 86 -16.53 36.07 10.86
N CYS A 87 -16.70 35.01 11.65
CA CYS A 87 -17.57 35.02 12.82
C CYS A 87 -17.09 36.06 13.85
N GLN A 88 -15.79 36.13 14.09
CA GLN A 88 -15.21 37.07 15.04
C GLN A 88 -15.42 38.52 14.59
N TYR A 89 -15.18 38.83 13.31
CA TYR A 89 -15.47 40.17 12.76
C TYR A 89 -16.95 40.55 12.88
N SER A 90 -17.88 39.61 12.66
CA SER A 90 -19.31 39.88 12.76
C SER A 90 -19.77 40.17 14.19
N ILE A 91 -19.15 39.54 15.19
CA ILE A 91 -19.47 39.73 16.62
C ILE A 91 -18.97 41.09 17.12
N PHE A 92 -17.81 41.56 16.65
CA PHE A 92 -17.27 42.88 17.01
C PHE A 92 -17.91 44.05 16.25
N SER A 93 -18.71 43.78 15.22
CA SER A 93 -19.35 44.79 14.37
C SER A 93 -20.85 45.00 14.67
N SER A 94 -21.39 44.36 15.73
CA SER A 94 -22.77 44.53 16.23
C SER A 94 -22.77 45.27 17.56
#